data_AF-A0A2N5CBW9-F1
#
_entry.id   AF-A0A2N5CBW9-F1
#
_cell.length_a   1.000
_cell.length_b   1.000
_cell.length_c   1.000
_cell.angle_alpha   90.00
_cell.angle_beta   90.00
_cell.angle_gamma   90.00
#
_symmetry.space_group_name_H-M   'P 1'
#
loop_
_entity.id
_entity.type
_entity.pdbx_description
1 polymer ?
#
loop_
_entity_poly.entity_id
_entity_poly.type
_entity_poly.pdbx_seq_one_letter_code
_entity_poly.pdbx_strand_id
1 'polypeptide(L)'
;MKRDSGVATETTAEGLAALIYHIAHGASQGQLDPEFVRKLCKRVDKEIEVMEDTDKLVAPDRDRLHHAVQTLRATADAEEGALLTRALERLRSVDARAGKDSLPGRPADGEAA
;
A
#
# COMPACT_ATOMS: atom_id res chain seq x y z
N MET A 1 -38.00 10.35 -25.22
CA MET A 1 -36.85 9.48 -25.52
C MET A 1 -35.84 9.61 -24.39
N LYS A 2 -35.86 8.68 -23.44
CA LYS A 2 -34.86 8.63 -22.35
C LYS A 2 -33.57 8.13 -22.96
N ARG A 3 -32.50 8.92 -22.87
CA ARG A 3 -31.15 8.48 -23.23
C ARG A 3 -30.67 7.61 -22.07
N ASP A 4 -30.80 6.30 -22.22
CA ASP A 4 -29.96 5.36 -21.49
C ASP A 4 -28.54 5.54 -22.03
N SER A 5 -27.82 6.52 -21.51
CA SER A 5 -26.36 6.53 -21.54
C SER A 5 -25.88 5.58 -20.44
N GLY A 6 -26.18 4.30 -20.62
CA GLY A 6 -25.37 3.25 -20.02
C GLY A 6 -24.00 3.41 -20.65
N VAL A 7 -23.15 4.22 -20.01
CA VAL A 7 -21.72 4.24 -20.30
C VAL A 7 -21.29 2.81 -20.06
N ALA A 8 -21.15 2.04 -21.13
CA ALA A 8 -20.37 0.83 -21.10
C ALA A 8 -18.99 1.32 -20.65
N THR A 9 -18.68 1.12 -19.37
CA THR A 9 -17.33 1.22 -18.85
C THR A 9 -16.60 0.04 -19.46
N GLU A 10 -16.29 0.15 -20.74
CA GLU A 10 -15.50 -0.83 -21.43
C GLU A 10 -14.10 -0.71 -20.84
N THR A 11 -13.74 -1.67 -19.99
CA THR A 11 -12.41 -1.76 -19.39
C THR A 11 -11.41 -1.93 -20.52
N THR A 12 -10.77 -0.83 -20.94
CA THR A 12 -9.68 -0.89 -21.91
C THR A 12 -8.38 -1.18 -21.17
N ALA A 13 -7.45 -1.88 -21.84
CA ALA A 13 -6.14 -2.18 -21.25
C ALA A 13 -5.38 -0.90 -20.86
N GLU A 14 -5.50 0.15 -21.68
CA GLU A 14 -4.91 1.45 -21.40
C GLU A 14 -5.55 2.13 -20.17
N GLY A 15 -6.88 2.13 -20.07
CA GLY A 15 -7.59 2.70 -18.94
C GLY A 15 -7.28 1.99 -17.63
N LEU A 16 -7.21 0.65 -17.68
CA LEU A 16 -6.82 -0.16 -16.53
C LEU A 16 -5.36 0.10 -16.11
N ALA A 17 -4.42 0.16 -17.07
CA ALA A 17 -3.03 0.51 -16.78
C ALA A 17 -2.91 1.91 -16.14
N ALA A 18 -3.57 2.91 -16.70
CA ALA A 18 -3.57 4.28 -16.16
C ALA A 18 -4.13 4.32 -14.72
N LEU A 19 -5.21 3.59 -14.46
CA LEU A 19 -5.79 3.45 -13.12
C LEU A 19 -4.78 2.82 -12.14
N ILE A 20 -4.14 1.72 -12.53
CA ILE A 20 -3.14 1.04 -11.69
C ILE A 20 -1.97 1.97 -11.36
N TYR A 21 -1.46 2.73 -12.33
CA TYR A 21 -0.39 3.71 -12.08
C TYR A 21 -0.82 4.83 -11.14
N HIS A 22 -2.06 5.32 -11.27
CA HIS A 22 -2.58 6.36 -10.39
C HIS A 22 -2.71 5.87 -8.94
N ILE A 23 -3.17 4.62 -8.75
CA ILE A 23 -3.23 3.96 -7.44
C ILE A 23 -1.83 3.75 -6.89
N ALA A 24 -0.88 3.28 -7.70
CA ALA A 24 0.51 3.06 -7.28
C ALA A 24 1.15 4.36 -6.80
N HIS A 25 0.88 5.47 -7.51
CA HIS A 25 1.29 6.80 -7.06
C HIS A 25 0.66 7.17 -5.72
N GLY A 26 -0.66 7.04 -5.56
CA GLY A 26 -1.34 7.32 -4.27
C GLY A 26 -0.84 6.45 -3.12
N ALA A 27 -0.56 5.17 -3.38
CA ALA A 27 0.03 4.24 -2.43
C ALA A 27 1.43 4.69 -2.01
N SER A 28 2.27 5.12 -2.95
CA SER A 28 3.63 5.62 -2.65
C SER A 28 3.64 6.91 -1.81
N GLN A 29 2.54 7.65 -1.78
CA GLN A 29 2.37 8.83 -0.94
C GLN A 29 1.85 8.48 0.46
N GLY A 30 1.64 7.19 0.77
CA GLY A 30 1.05 6.73 2.02
C GLY A 30 -0.41 7.12 2.19
N GLN A 31 -1.11 7.48 1.10
CA GLN A 31 -2.51 7.92 1.13
C GLN A 31 -3.49 6.74 1.10
N LEU A 32 -3.01 5.55 0.75
CA LEU A 32 -3.81 4.35 0.62
C LEU A 32 -3.37 3.29 1.63
N ASP A 33 -4.36 2.57 2.18
CA ASP A 33 -4.12 1.44 3.07
C ASP A 33 -3.46 0.28 2.29
N PRO A 34 -2.34 -0.29 2.77
CA PRO A 34 -1.66 -1.41 2.11
C PRO A 34 -2.56 -2.65 1.90
N GLU A 35 -3.48 -2.95 2.81
CA GLU A 35 -4.46 -4.03 2.61
C GLU A 35 -5.44 -3.71 1.48
N PHE A 36 -5.88 -2.45 1.40
CA PHE A 36 -6.75 -2.02 0.30
C PHE A 36 -6.04 -2.19 -1.04
N VAL A 37 -4.78 -1.77 -1.13
CA VAL A 37 -3.96 -1.93 -2.34
C VAL A 37 -3.80 -3.41 -2.70
N ARG A 38 -3.53 -4.30 -1.73
CA ARG A 38 -3.45 -5.75 -1.97
C ARG A 38 -4.76 -6.36 -2.48
N LYS A 39 -5.90 -5.96 -1.90
CA LYS A 39 -7.22 -6.41 -2.36
C LYS A 39 -7.49 -5.92 -3.79
N LEU A 40 -7.02 -4.72 -4.12
CA LEU A 40 -7.15 -4.13 -5.44
C LEU A 40 -6.27 -4.86 -6.47
N CYS A 41 -5.02 -5.18 -6.15
CA CYS A 41 -4.17 -6.03 -7.01
C CYS A 41 -4.87 -7.34 -7.37
N LYS A 42 -5.43 -8.06 -6.37
CA LYS A 42 -6.16 -9.31 -6.62
C LYS A 42 -7.38 -9.16 -7.54
N ARG A 43 -8.05 -8.00 -7.48
CA ARG A 43 -9.20 -7.72 -8.35
C ARG A 43 -8.76 -7.37 -9.76
N VAL A 44 -7.67 -6.63 -9.90
CA VAL A 44 -7.05 -6.30 -11.18
C VAL A 44 -6.51 -7.55 -11.86
N ASP A 45 -5.86 -8.45 -11.12
CA ASP A 45 -5.39 -9.74 -11.66
C ASP A 45 -6.53 -10.54 -12.30
N LYS A 46 -7.68 -10.63 -11.61
CA LYS A 46 -8.88 -11.28 -12.15
C LYS A 46 -9.43 -10.60 -13.39
N GLU A 47 -9.40 -9.27 -13.44
CA GLU A 47 -9.85 -8.52 -14.62
C GLU A 47 -8.91 -8.80 -15.81
N ILE A 48 -7.60 -8.85 -15.58
CA ILE A 48 -6.60 -9.21 -16.61
C ILE A 48 -6.84 -10.64 -17.11
N GLU A 49 -7.04 -11.62 -16.21
CA GLU A 49 -7.38 -13.01 -16.58
C GLU A 49 -8.63 -13.06 -17.46
N VAL A 50 -9.70 -12.35 -17.10
CA VAL A 50 -10.94 -12.28 -17.91
C VAL A 50 -10.69 -11.62 -19.28
N MET A 51 -9.84 -10.60 -19.35
CA MET A 51 -9.49 -9.95 -20.62
C MET A 51 -8.62 -10.85 -21.52
N GLU A 52 -7.73 -11.66 -20.93
CA GLU A 52 -6.96 -12.69 -21.63
C GLU A 52 -7.88 -13.80 -22.16
N ASP A 53 -8.79 -14.30 -21.34
CA ASP A 53 -9.74 -15.37 -21.71
C ASP A 53 -10.72 -14.93 -22.82
N THR A 54 -10.97 -13.63 -22.95
CA THR A 54 -11.84 -13.06 -24.00
C THR A 54 -11.09 -12.64 -25.26
N ASP A 55 -9.78 -12.92 -25.35
CA ASP A 55 -8.88 -12.54 -26.45
C ASP A 55 -8.94 -11.04 -26.77
N LYS A 56 -9.27 -10.23 -25.75
CA LYS A 56 -9.39 -8.76 -25.83
C LYS A 56 -8.07 -8.05 -25.54
N LEU A 57 -7.01 -8.82 -25.30
CA LEU A 57 -5.72 -8.32 -24.84
C LEU A 57 -4.63 -8.71 -25.82
N VAL A 58 -3.98 -7.73 -26.43
CA VAL A 58 -2.78 -7.96 -27.23
C VAL A 58 -1.56 -8.12 -26.32
N ALA A 59 -0.58 -8.92 -26.73
CA ALA A 59 0.65 -9.20 -25.97
C ALA A 59 1.33 -7.95 -25.35
N PRO A 60 1.54 -6.82 -26.05
CA PRO A 60 2.17 -5.64 -25.44
C PRO A 60 1.33 -4.99 -24.33
N ASP A 61 0.01 -5.02 -24.46
CA ASP A 61 -0.90 -4.47 -23.45
C ASP A 61 -0.95 -5.37 -22.21
N ARG A 62 -0.87 -6.68 -22.42
CA ARG A 62 -0.71 -7.67 -21.36
C ARG A 62 0.55 -7.42 -20.54
N ASP A 63 1.70 -7.30 -21.18
CA ASP A 63 2.97 -7.05 -20.50
C ASP A 63 2.94 -5.73 -19.73
N ARG A 64 2.33 -4.69 -20.32
CA ARG A 64 2.15 -3.39 -19.67
C ARG A 64 1.28 -3.49 -18.41
N LEU A 65 0.20 -4.26 -18.46
CA LEU A 65 -0.70 -4.47 -17.32
C LEU A 65 -0.01 -5.26 -16.20
N HIS A 66 0.69 -6.35 -16.53
CA HIS A 66 1.47 -7.09 -15.54
C HIS A 66 2.54 -6.22 -14.88
N HIS A 67 3.26 -5.42 -15.67
CA HIS A 67 4.26 -4.50 -15.13
C HIS A 67 3.64 -3.45 -14.19
N ALA A 68 2.47 -2.91 -14.56
CA ALA A 68 1.74 -1.97 -13.71
C ALA A 68 1.31 -2.61 -12.39
N VAL A 69 0.76 -3.83 -12.42
CA VAL A 69 0.38 -4.57 -11.21
C VAL A 69 1.59 -4.88 -10.34
N GLN A 70 2.70 -5.29 -10.94
CA GLN A 70 3.93 -5.58 -10.21
C GLN A 70 4.48 -4.33 -9.51
N THR A 71 4.40 -3.17 -10.17
CA THR A 71 4.75 -1.87 -9.58
C THR A 71 3.87 -1.57 -8.38
N LEU A 72 2.54 -1.70 -8.52
CA LEU A 72 1.59 -1.45 -7.44
C LEU A 72 1.85 -2.35 -6.22
N ARG A 73 2.13 -3.64 -6.48
CA ARG A 73 2.42 -4.62 -5.43
C ARG A 73 3.72 -4.29 -4.69
N ALA A 74 4.78 -3.96 -5.43
CA ALA A 74 6.05 -3.56 -4.83
C ALA A 74 5.90 -2.31 -3.95
N THR A 75 5.08 -1.33 -4.39
CA THR A 75 4.78 -0.14 -3.58
C THR A 75 4.04 -0.51 -2.29
N ALA A 76 3.02 -1.37 -2.36
CA ALA A 76 2.28 -1.80 -1.17
C ALA A 76 3.17 -2.52 -0.15
N ASP A 77 4.04 -3.40 -0.62
CA ASP A 77 4.97 -4.16 0.23
C ASP A 77 6.02 -3.24 0.87
N ALA A 78 6.51 -2.23 0.14
CA ALA A 78 7.43 -1.23 0.67
C ALA A 78 6.79 -0.37 1.77
N GLU A 79 5.55 0.09 1.56
CA GLU A 79 4.81 0.90 2.55
C GLU A 79 4.50 0.11 3.82
N GLU A 80 4.11 -1.17 3.70
CA GLU A 80 3.92 -2.05 4.86
C GLU A 80 5.24 -2.20 5.65
N GLY A 81 6.36 -2.42 4.95
CA GLY A 81 7.69 -2.48 5.57
C GLY A 81 8.06 -1.19 6.32
N ALA A 82 7.75 -0.02 5.74
CA ALA A 82 7.96 1.27 6.37
C ALA A 82 7.08 1.47 7.62
N LEU A 83 5.81 1.06 7.56
CA LEU A 83 4.88 1.11 8.70
C LEU A 83 5.34 0.23 9.86
N LEU A 84 5.77 -1.00 9.57
CA LEU A 84 6.32 -1.92 10.57
C LEU A 84 7.59 -1.36 11.20
N THR A 85 8.50 -0.81 10.40
CA THR A 85 9.75 -0.20 10.90
C THR A 85 9.45 0.97 11.84
N ARG A 86 8.55 1.88 11.45
CA ARG A 86 8.11 3.01 12.30
C ARG A 86 7.43 2.54 13.58
N ALA A 87 6.64 1.47 13.52
CA ALA A 87 6.02 0.89 14.72
C ALA A 87 7.07 0.31 15.69
N LEU A 88 8.09 -0.40 15.17
CA LEU A 88 9.19 -0.92 15.97
C LEU A 88 10.02 0.19 16.63
N GLU A 89 10.31 1.26 15.90
CA GLU A 89 11.03 2.43 16.44
C GLU A 89 10.23 3.11 17.57
N ARG A 90 8.91 3.24 17.40
CA ARG A 90 8.03 3.78 18.45
C ARG A 90 8.02 2.88 19.68
N LEU A 91 7.92 1.57 19.52
CA LEU A 91 7.94 0.62 20.64
C LEU A 91 9.24 0.72 21.43
N ARG A 92 10.39 0.70 20.74
CA ARG A 92 11.71 0.90 21.37
C ARG A 92 11.83 2.23 22.10
N SER A 93 11.24 3.29 21.54
CA SER A 93 11.23 4.62 22.18
C SER A 93 10.38 4.65 23.46
N VAL A 94 9.27 3.90 23.49
CA VAL A 94 8.43 3.74 24.69
C VAL A 94 9.16 2.92 25.75
N ASP A 95 9.79 1.81 25.37
CA ASP A 95 10.58 0.97 26.29
C ASP A 95 11.76 1.76 26.90
N ALA A 96 12.45 2.58 26.10
CA ALA A 96 13.53 3.43 26.56
C ALA A 96 13.06 4.53 27.55
N ARG A 97 11.81 4.99 27.44
CA ARG A 97 11.21 5.95 28.39
C ARG A 97 10.77 5.25 29.68
N ALA A 98 10.12 4.09 29.57
CA ALA A 98 9.73 3.28 30.73
C ALA A 98 10.95 2.85 31.58
N GLY A 99 12.09 2.57 30.94
CA GLY A 99 13.36 2.29 31.63
C GLY A 99 13.99 3.49 32.32
N LYS A 100 13.72 4.73 31.87
CA LYS A 100 14.20 5.97 32.52
C LYS A 100 13.32 6.41 33.69
N ASP A 101 12.01 6.16 33.61
CA ASP A 101 11.07 6.49 34.69
C ASP A 101 11.15 5.49 35.87
N SER A 102 11.84 4.35 35.69
CA SER A 102 12.04 3.32 36.72
C SER A 102 13.29 3.54 37.60
N LEU A 103 13.96 4.69 37.50
CA LEU A 103 15.01 5.09 38.46
C LEU A 103 14.39 5.99 39.55
N PRO A 104 14.00 5.44 40.72
CA PRO A 104 13.63 6.28 41.84
C PRO A 104 14.86 7.05 42.31
N GLY A 105 14.64 8.34 42.57
CA GLY A 105 15.65 9.24 43.10
C GLY A 105 16.37 8.62 44.29
N ARG A 106 17.70 8.67 44.25
CA ARG A 106 18.53 8.47 45.42
C ARG A 106 18.69 9.85 46.07
N PRO A 107 17.99 10.17 47.18
CA PRO A 107 18.38 11.31 47.99
C PRO A 107 19.72 10.93 48.63
N ALA A 108 20.79 11.60 48.21
CA ALA A 108 22.02 11.64 48.99
C ALA A 108 21.84 12.75 50.03
N ASP A 109 20.94 12.52 50.98
CA ASP A 109 20.88 13.31 52.20
C ASP A 109 21.95 12.77 53.17
N GLY A 110 22.57 13.72 53.86
CA GLY A 110 23.90 13.61 54.44
C GLY A 110 24.09 12.60 55.57
N GLU A 111 25.35 12.26 55.77
CA GLU A 111 25.87 11.98 57.10
C GLU A 111 27.13 12.83 57.29
N ALA A 112 26.98 13.87 58.10
CA ALA A 112 28.07 14.58 58.71
C ALA A 112 28.39 13.88 60.03
N ALA A 113 29.63 13.39 60.17
CA ALA A 113 30.37 13.27 61.41
C ALA A 113 31.85 13.04 61.08
#